data_AF-A0A1F8GQF5-F1
#
_entry.id   AF-A0A1F8GQF5-F1
#
_cell.length_a   1.000
_cell.length_b   1.000
_cell.length_c   1.000
_cell.angle_alpha   90.00
_cell.angle_beta   90.00
_cell.angle_gamma   90.00
#
_symmetry.space_group_name_H-M   'P 1'
#
loop_
_entity.id
_entity.type
_entity.pdbx_description
1 polymer ?
#
loop_
_entity_poly.entity_id
_entity_poly.type
_entity_poly.pdbx_seq_one_letter_code
_entity_poly.pdbx_strand_id
1 'polypeptide(L)'
;MSEELPKNLGGAEVEPEIGLAPDYINAWMGVGMAVKDPSVLEFMPDMLDPIREYEEYIREKRGTDADRIIKASDPVKVAVVNELARKFNTEREHIIAEKDWDKFREYWEQADSLITKK
;
A
#
# COMPACT_ATOMS: atom_id res chain seq x y z
N MET A 1 -50.33 11.82 -21.63
CA MET A 1 -49.16 11.55 -22.48
C MET A 1 -47.97 12.01 -21.69
N SER A 2 -47.24 11.09 -21.10
CA SER A 2 -46.11 11.41 -20.22
C SER A 2 -44.87 11.60 -21.07
N GLU A 3 -44.25 12.77 -20.93
CA GLU A 3 -42.93 13.08 -21.45
C GLU A 3 -41.85 12.24 -20.74
N GLU A 4 -40.93 11.77 -21.56
CA GLU A 4 -39.51 11.46 -21.34
C GLU A 4 -39.05 10.53 -20.21
N LEU A 5 -38.25 9.53 -20.62
CA LEU A 5 -36.86 9.43 -20.16
C LEU A 5 -35.97 9.00 -21.33
N PRO A 6 -34.86 9.71 -21.64
CA PRO A 6 -33.89 9.21 -22.59
C PRO A 6 -33.14 7.99 -22.00
N LYS A 7 -33.19 6.88 -22.74
CA LYS A 7 -32.29 5.73 -22.55
C LYS A 7 -30.92 6.09 -23.13
N ASN A 8 -30.01 6.52 -22.28
CA ASN A 8 -28.54 6.54 -22.43
C ASN A 8 -28.03 7.00 -21.05
N LEU A 9 -27.08 6.36 -20.37
CA LEU A 9 -25.78 5.92 -20.84
C LEU A 9 -25.34 4.70 -19.99
N GLY A 10 -25.39 3.51 -20.59
CA GLY A 10 -24.57 2.40 -20.12
C GLY A 10 -23.12 2.71 -20.49
N GLY A 11 -22.29 3.02 -19.49
CA GLY A 11 -20.88 3.35 -19.68
C GLY A 11 -20.47 4.67 -19.02
N ALA A 12 -20.82 4.86 -17.74
CA ALA A 12 -20.17 5.90 -16.95
C ALA A 12 -18.77 5.39 -16.55
N GLU A 13 -17.80 5.80 -17.37
CA GLU A 13 -16.42 6.16 -17.07
C GLU A 13 -15.83 5.58 -15.78
N VAL A 14 -14.86 4.67 -15.94
CA VAL A 14 -13.91 4.39 -14.86
C VAL A 14 -13.18 5.71 -14.63
N GLU A 15 -13.40 6.37 -13.50
CA GLU A 15 -12.48 7.38 -12.99
C GLU A 15 -11.35 6.63 -12.26
N PRO A 16 -10.17 6.36 -12.85
CA PRO A 16 -8.94 6.34 -12.06
C PRO A 16 -8.51 7.81 -11.94
N GLU A 17 -8.23 8.35 -10.77
CA GLU A 17 -6.94 8.14 -10.11
C GLU A 17 -7.12 8.60 -8.66
N ILE A 18 -7.49 7.71 -7.73
CA ILE A 18 -7.37 8.07 -6.30
C ILE A 18 -5.88 7.98 -5.84
N GLY A 19 -4.96 7.66 -6.75
CA GLY A 19 -3.60 7.24 -6.41
C GLY A 19 -3.63 5.85 -5.79
N LEU A 20 -2.96 5.67 -4.66
CA LEU A 20 -3.06 4.48 -3.81
C LEU A 20 -3.80 4.85 -2.52
N ALA A 21 -4.39 3.85 -1.85
CA ALA A 21 -4.96 4.07 -0.54
C ALA A 21 -3.87 4.51 0.46
N PRO A 22 -4.00 5.70 1.11
CA PRO A 22 -2.93 6.25 1.94
C PRO A 22 -2.52 5.39 3.13
N ASP A 23 -3.44 4.58 3.65
CA ASP A 23 -3.19 3.69 4.78
C ASP A 23 -2.22 2.56 4.47
N TYR A 24 -1.93 2.26 3.19
CA TYR A 24 -0.89 1.28 2.85
C TYR A 24 0.48 1.66 3.42
N ILE A 25 0.74 2.94 3.70
CA ILE A 25 1.97 3.39 4.36
C ILE A 25 2.15 2.78 5.77
N ASN A 26 1.05 2.36 6.42
CA ASN A 26 1.10 1.75 7.75
C ASN A 26 1.85 0.41 7.74
N ALA A 27 1.82 -0.33 6.62
CA ALA A 27 2.61 -1.56 6.47
C ALA A 27 4.12 -1.29 6.56
N TRP A 28 4.57 -0.11 6.13
CA TRP A 28 5.96 0.33 6.19
C TRP A 28 6.32 0.87 7.57
N MET A 29 5.41 1.61 8.22
CA MET A 29 5.63 2.17 9.54
C MET A 29 5.91 1.10 10.61
N GLY A 30 5.23 -0.04 10.53
CA GLY A 30 5.45 -1.16 11.46
C GLY A 30 6.91 -1.64 11.43
N VAL A 31 7.47 -1.79 10.23
CA VAL A 31 8.87 -2.18 10.08
C VAL A 31 9.83 -1.08 10.55
N GLY A 32 9.50 0.18 10.30
CA GLY A 32 10.30 1.31 10.80
C GLY A 32 10.41 1.35 12.33
N MET A 33 9.38 0.91 13.05
CA MET A 33 9.46 0.74 14.50
C MET A 33 10.45 -0.36 14.88
N ALA A 34 10.41 -1.50 14.19
CA ALA A 34 11.34 -2.61 14.43
C ALA A 34 12.81 -2.26 14.12
N VAL A 35 13.07 -1.43 13.10
CA VAL A 35 14.42 -0.95 12.79
C VAL A 35 14.95 -0.01 13.89
N LYS A 36 14.10 0.89 14.41
CA LYS A 36 14.50 1.81 15.49
C LYS A 36 14.69 1.12 16.83
N ASP A 37 13.78 0.22 17.17
CA ASP A 37 13.75 -0.49 18.43
C ASP A 37 13.34 -1.95 18.21
N PRO A 38 14.28 -2.88 18.04
CA PRO A 38 13.96 -4.29 17.86
C PRO A 38 13.27 -4.95 19.05
N SER A 39 13.26 -4.33 20.25
CA SER A 39 12.54 -4.89 21.40
C SER A 39 11.03 -4.94 21.16
N VAL A 40 10.51 -4.13 20.23
CA VAL A 40 9.09 -4.20 19.82
C VAL A 40 8.72 -5.55 19.22
N LEU A 41 9.69 -6.31 18.70
CA LEU A 41 9.47 -7.65 18.13
C LEU A 41 9.13 -8.69 19.19
N GLU A 42 9.50 -8.47 20.46
CA GLU A 42 9.09 -9.35 21.57
C GLU A 42 7.58 -9.28 21.83
N PHE A 43 6.97 -8.12 21.55
CA PHE A 43 5.54 -7.86 21.76
C PHE A 43 4.72 -7.94 20.48
N MET A 44 5.35 -7.71 19.33
CA MET A 44 4.73 -7.67 17.99
C MET A 44 5.60 -8.42 16.98
N PRO A 45 5.70 -9.76 17.08
CA PRO A 45 6.53 -10.57 16.19
C PRO A 45 6.11 -10.45 14.71
N ASP A 46 4.82 -10.18 14.46
CA ASP A 46 4.25 -9.99 13.12
C ASP A 46 4.84 -8.77 12.38
N MET A 47 5.61 -7.90 13.05
CA MET A 47 6.39 -6.85 12.38
C MET A 47 7.52 -7.43 11.50
N LEU A 48 7.84 -8.73 11.68
CA LEU A 48 8.68 -9.52 10.78
C LEU A 48 7.89 -10.16 9.64
N ASP A 49 6.58 -9.96 9.50
CA ASP A 49 5.84 -10.46 8.34
C ASP A 49 6.12 -9.60 7.11
N PRO A 50 6.44 -10.21 5.94
CA PRO A 50 6.72 -9.47 4.73
C PRO A 50 5.64 -8.41 4.46
N ILE A 51 6.06 -7.24 3.97
CA ILE A 51 5.10 -6.25 3.49
C ILE A 51 4.32 -6.90 2.34
N ARG A 52 3.03 -7.15 2.55
CA ARG A 52 2.12 -7.71 1.56
C ARG A 52 2.02 -6.80 0.35
N GLU A 53 1.73 -7.38 -0.81
CA GLU A 53 1.43 -6.57 -2.00
C GLU A 53 0.17 -5.72 -1.76
N TYR A 54 0.08 -4.59 -2.46
CA TYR A 54 -0.96 -3.57 -2.23
C TYR A 54 -2.37 -4.17 -2.21
N GLU A 55 -2.75 -4.96 -3.22
CA GLU A 55 -4.10 -5.51 -3.28
C GLU A 55 -4.39 -6.51 -2.15
N GLU A 56 -3.39 -7.30 -1.74
CA GLU A 56 -3.52 -8.23 -0.62
C GLU A 56 -3.75 -7.46 0.69
N TYR A 57 -2.96 -6.40 0.90
CA TYR A 57 -3.16 -5.49 2.03
C TYR A 57 -4.55 -4.87 2.03
N ILE A 58 -5.03 -4.39 0.87
CA ILE A 58 -6.35 -3.77 0.77
C ILE A 58 -7.46 -4.78 1.05
N ARG A 59 -7.36 -6.01 0.53
CA ARG A 59 -8.33 -7.08 0.83
C ARG A 59 -8.38 -7.39 2.33
N GLU A 60 -7.22 -7.44 2.98
CA GLU A 60 -7.14 -7.71 4.42
C GLU A 60 -7.70 -6.55 5.26
N LYS A 61 -7.34 -5.30 4.96
CA LYS A 61 -7.66 -4.14 5.81
C LYS A 61 -9.00 -3.48 5.50
N ARG A 62 -9.50 -3.59 4.27
CA ARG A 62 -10.71 -2.88 3.82
C ARG A 62 -11.93 -3.79 3.64
N GLY A 63 -11.75 -5.11 3.71
CA GLY A 63 -12.87 -6.05 3.66
C GLY A 63 -13.76 -5.83 2.44
N THR A 64 -15.04 -5.54 2.67
CA THR A 64 -16.04 -5.34 1.60
C THR A 64 -15.75 -4.15 0.68
N ASP A 65 -14.95 -3.17 1.10
CA ASP A 65 -14.55 -2.02 0.26
C ASP A 65 -13.37 -2.32 -0.67
N ALA A 66 -12.71 -3.47 -0.50
CA ALA A 66 -11.45 -3.76 -1.16
C ALA A 66 -11.54 -3.71 -2.69
N ASP A 67 -12.53 -4.37 -3.29
CA ASP A 67 -12.68 -4.43 -4.74
C ASP A 67 -12.91 -3.04 -5.36
N ARG A 68 -13.66 -2.18 -4.66
CA ARG A 68 -13.88 -0.79 -5.09
C ARG A 68 -12.59 0.02 -5.07
N ILE A 69 -11.80 -0.12 -4.01
CA ILE A 69 -10.52 0.59 -3.86
C ILE A 69 -9.50 0.10 -4.90
N ILE A 70 -9.37 -1.22 -5.07
CA ILE A 70 -8.46 -1.81 -6.05
C ILE A 70 -8.82 -1.34 -7.46
N LYS A 71 -10.10 -1.37 -7.84
CA LYS A 71 -10.56 -0.92 -9.16
C LYS A 71 -10.28 0.57 -9.43
N ALA A 72 -10.29 1.39 -8.39
CA ALA A 72 -10.05 2.83 -8.51
C ALA A 72 -8.57 3.23 -8.32
N SER A 73 -7.70 2.28 -7.97
CA SER A 73 -6.28 2.53 -7.76
C SER A 73 -5.55 2.68 -9.09
N ASP A 74 -4.49 3.49 -9.10
CA ASP A 74 -3.62 3.64 -10.26
C ASP A 74 -2.79 2.36 -10.48
N PRO A 75 -2.99 1.61 -11.58
CA PRO A 75 -2.32 0.33 -11.80
C PRO A 75 -0.80 0.46 -11.98
N VAL A 76 -0.31 1.61 -12.48
CA VAL A 76 1.13 1.87 -12.61
C VAL A 76 1.74 2.07 -11.23
N LYS A 77 1.12 2.91 -10.38
CA LYS A 77 1.58 3.10 -9.00
C LYS A 77 1.51 1.79 -8.19
N VAL A 78 0.49 0.95 -8.40
CA VAL A 78 0.39 -0.38 -7.78
C VAL A 78 1.57 -1.27 -8.19
N ALA A 79 1.90 -1.33 -9.49
CA ALA A 79 3.01 -2.15 -9.96
C ALA A 79 4.35 -1.70 -9.35
N VAL A 80 4.59 -0.39 -9.31
CA VAL A 80 5.83 0.19 -8.77
C VAL A 80 5.93 -0.04 -7.26
N VAL A 81 4.86 0.19 -6.50
CA VAL A 81 4.90 0.00 -5.04
C VAL A 81 5.05 -1.49 -4.67
N ASN A 82 4.47 -2.41 -5.44
CA ASN A 82 4.66 -3.85 -5.22
C ASN A 82 6.10 -4.28 -5.54
N GLU A 83 6.72 -3.73 -6.59
CA GLU A 83 8.14 -3.98 -6.86
C GLU A 83 9.02 -3.47 -5.72
N LEU A 84 8.73 -2.27 -5.20
CA LEU A 84 9.44 -1.71 -4.06
C LEU A 84 9.29 -2.56 -2.81
N ALA A 85 8.08 -3.03 -2.49
CA ALA A 85 7.81 -3.92 -1.36
C ALA A 85 8.57 -5.25 -1.50
N ARG A 86 8.59 -5.85 -2.71
CA ARG A 86 9.37 -7.06 -2.99
C ARG A 86 10.88 -6.83 -2.76
N LYS A 87 11.46 -5.75 -3.28
CA LYS A 87 12.87 -5.41 -3.07
C LYS A 87 13.18 -5.23 -1.58
N PHE A 88 12.38 -4.43 -0.89
CA PHE A 88 12.51 -4.23 0.55
C PHE A 88 12.46 -5.55 1.32
N ASN A 89 11.49 -6.40 1.03
CA ASN A 89 11.33 -7.70 1.71
C ASN A 89 12.55 -8.62 1.56
N THR A 90 13.33 -8.52 0.46
CA THR A 90 14.57 -9.29 0.29
C THR A 90 15.72 -8.81 1.19
N GLU A 91 15.69 -7.55 1.62
CA GLU A 91 16.75 -6.93 2.41
C GLU A 91 16.34 -6.66 3.86
N ARG A 92 15.04 -6.77 4.16
CA ARG A 92 14.42 -6.31 5.39
C ARG A 92 15.01 -6.94 6.65
N GLU A 93 15.25 -8.25 6.67
CA GLU A 93 15.81 -8.91 7.86
C GLU A 93 17.17 -8.32 8.22
N HIS A 94 18.00 -8.03 7.21
CA HIS A 94 19.28 -7.37 7.38
C HIS A 94 19.12 -5.92 7.85
N ILE A 95 18.20 -5.16 7.24
CA ILE A 95 17.89 -3.78 7.65
C ILE A 95 17.47 -3.71 9.13
N ILE A 96 16.63 -4.65 9.58
CA ILE A 96 16.20 -4.72 10.99
C ILE A 96 17.36 -5.15 11.90
N ALA A 97 18.09 -6.19 11.53
CA ALA A 97 19.20 -6.72 12.34
C ALA A 97 20.33 -5.70 12.53
N GLU A 98 20.66 -4.95 11.48
CA GLU A 98 21.70 -3.92 11.50
C GLU A 98 21.21 -2.54 11.98
N LYS A 99 19.90 -2.40 12.22
CA LYS A 99 19.25 -1.12 12.53
C LYS A 99 19.57 -0.05 11.47
N ASP A 100 19.59 -0.45 10.20
CA ASP A 100 19.91 0.41 9.07
C ASP A 100 18.74 1.35 8.75
N TRP A 101 18.64 2.40 9.57
CA TRP A 101 17.58 3.39 9.48
C TRP A 101 17.64 4.19 8.18
N ASP A 102 18.83 4.42 7.62
CA ASP A 102 18.98 5.20 6.40
C ASP A 102 18.47 4.42 5.20
N LYS A 103 18.79 3.12 5.11
CA LYS A 103 18.25 2.25 4.06
C LYS A 103 16.74 2.04 4.21
N PHE A 104 16.24 1.86 5.44
CA PHE A 104 14.79 1.86 5.66
C PHE A 104 14.13 3.16 5.18
N ARG A 105 14.71 4.33 5.53
CA ARG A 105 14.16 5.63 5.15
C ARG A 105 14.09 5.78 3.63
N GLU A 106 15.12 5.32 2.90
CA GLU A 106 15.13 5.37 1.43
C GLU A 106 13.93 4.62 0.81
N TYR A 107 13.64 3.41 1.30
CA TYR A 107 12.47 2.65 0.87
C TYR A 107 11.15 3.32 1.26
N TRP A 108 11.07 3.81 2.51
CA TRP A 108 9.86 4.46 3.03
C TRP A 108 9.53 5.75 2.26
N GLU A 109 10.51 6.60 1.94
CA GLU A 109 10.30 7.84 1.19
C GLU A 109 9.86 7.57 -0.25
N GLN A 110 10.39 6.52 -0.89
CA GLN A 110 9.92 6.07 -2.21
C GLN A 110 8.46 5.60 -2.14
N ALA A 111 8.11 4.79 -1.14
CA ALA A 111 6.75 4.31 -0.95
C ALA A 111 5.78 5.46 -0.65
N ASP A 112 6.13 6.36 0.28
CA ASP A 112 5.33 7.54 0.62
C ASP A 112 5.10 8.42 -0.61
N SER A 113 6.14 8.69 -1.40
CA SER A 113 6.01 9.49 -2.61
C SER A 113 5.08 8.88 -3.65
N LEU A 114 4.96 7.55 -3.72
CA LEU A 114 4.01 6.86 -4.61
C LEU A 114 2.58 6.89 -4.05
N ILE A 115 2.45 6.77 -2.73
CA ILE A 115 1.17 6.60 -2.05
C ILE A 115 0.47 7.94 -1.80
N THR A 116 1.18 8.96 -1.32
CA THR A 116 0.59 10.20 -0.80
C THR A 116 0.65 11.37 -1.78
N LYS A 117 1.54 11.33 -2.77
CA LYS A 117 1.61 12.36 -3.82
C LYS A 117 0.75 11.95 -5.01
N LYS A 118 -0.20 12.82 -5.35
CA LYS A 118 -1.11 12.65 -6.50
C LYS A 118 -0.36 12.93 -7.79
#